data_AF-W0ABM7-F1
#
_entry.id   AF-W0ABM7-F1
#
_cell.length_a   1.000
_cell.length_b   1.000
_cell.length_c   1.000
_cell.angle_alpha   90.00
_cell.angle_beta   90.00
_cell.angle_gamma   90.00
#
_symmetry.space_group_name_H-M   'P 1'
#
loop_
_entity.id
_entity.type
_entity.pdbx_description
1 polymer ?
#
loop_
_entity_poly.entity_id
_entity_poly.type
_entity_poly.pdbx_seq_one_letter_code
_entity_poly.pdbx_strand_id
1 'polypeptide(L)'
;MTFVVRQISRTADGREIVRDALVEGDSLVIGRGAENGIPLPDLAVDRQHARVTALGGQRLLIESIGGLGFEIEGRPTMREEVDAGRGAELRFGSHRLTLSSVDGRPLFAVERIEAVSDSAEDRDRSKVFTLQSLLPGKRLSAYGYILLVLAVFLAWPIYSYVTYKGVAERPKTFHGDKMWESGKLSLAHKSLEKDCQACHVNAFESVRDESCIACHEDTHDHAPAARLANAKAPPGLGGQIQHQFKVAFNVPEGSCVECHTEHEGAGPMQPTAQKFCADCHGSLNTRLKDTKLLNAADFGTAHPEFHPAVVVQPGDKPLLRRVSLADAPRENNGLKFPHALHMSKTGGVARMGQTMAGEFGFGASLQCKDCHKATPDGVRFRPVEMEQSCGMCHSLAFDSIGGTVRTLRHGEPQQVAADLRALYRSTGPVRPINLGGQARRLPGDYQASRTQSIFASAVLQRPARAEDAIRAVFSPGGACYDCHVVTQARGPSVVGFNVGDVVQPMRYMQKGWFDHEAHKAEKCESCHTKATASRSAGDLLLPDIKSCRTCHGGEQARAEVPSSCAMCHDYHADDGAPWVSTLTRDSRKGRRQPRAVPVARR
;
A
#
# COMPACT_ATOMS: atom_id res chain seq x y z
N MET A 1 -1.51 -74.35 46.80
CA MET A 1 -2.86 -74.71 47.30
C MET A 1 -3.90 -73.81 46.61
N THR A 2 -5.21 -74.04 46.77
CA THR A 2 -6.25 -73.11 46.27
C THR A 2 -7.16 -72.70 47.42
N PHE A 3 -7.27 -71.40 47.68
CA PHE A 3 -8.18 -70.80 48.65
C PHE A 3 -9.46 -70.37 47.96
N VAL A 4 -10.61 -70.57 48.61
CA VAL A 4 -11.89 -70.02 48.15
C VAL A 4 -12.21 -68.79 48.98
N VAL A 5 -12.46 -67.66 48.34
CA VAL A 5 -12.85 -66.41 49.00
C VAL A 5 -14.26 -66.07 48.56
N ARG A 6 -15.17 -66.06 49.53
CA ARG A 6 -16.59 -65.76 49.31
C ARG A 6 -16.92 -64.40 49.88
N GLN A 7 -17.15 -63.41 49.03
CA GLN A 7 -17.60 -62.10 49.45
C GLN A 7 -19.12 -62.08 49.56
N ILE A 8 -19.62 -61.75 50.75
CA ILE A 8 -21.05 -61.63 51.05
C ILE A 8 -21.35 -60.15 51.25
N SER A 9 -22.20 -59.60 50.39
CA SER A 9 -22.68 -58.22 50.51
C SER A 9 -24.21 -58.21 50.63
N ARG A 10 -24.76 -57.32 51.45
CA ARG A 10 -26.21 -57.15 51.61
C ARG A 10 -26.62 -55.84 50.93
N THR A 11 -27.71 -55.92 50.17
CA THR A 11 -28.38 -54.74 49.59
C THR A 11 -29.25 -54.06 50.65
N ALA A 12 -29.66 -52.81 50.42
CA ALA A 12 -30.48 -52.03 51.36
C ALA A 12 -31.85 -52.67 51.66
N ASP A 13 -32.35 -53.54 50.77
CA ASP A 13 -33.57 -54.36 50.91
C ASP A 13 -33.30 -55.75 51.54
N GLY A 14 -32.07 -56.02 52.01
CA GLY A 14 -31.73 -57.22 52.77
C GLY A 14 -31.35 -58.44 51.93
N ARG A 15 -31.32 -58.34 50.59
CA ARG A 15 -30.92 -59.44 49.71
C ARG A 15 -29.41 -59.63 49.73
N GLU A 16 -28.98 -60.88 49.94
CA GLU A 16 -27.57 -61.29 49.90
C GLU A 16 -27.06 -61.46 48.47
N ILE A 17 -25.92 -60.84 48.17
CA ILE A 17 -25.16 -61.01 46.94
C ILE A 17 -23.85 -61.70 47.32
N VAL A 18 -23.69 -62.93 46.86
CA VAL A 18 -22.54 -63.80 47.12
C VAL A 18 -21.66 -63.86 45.87
N ARG A 19 -20.36 -63.63 46.03
CA ARG A 19 -19.36 -63.70 44.95
C ARG A 19 -18.19 -64.54 45.39
N ASP A 20 -17.94 -65.63 44.69
CA ASP A 20 -16.81 -66.54 44.97
C ASP A 20 -15.64 -66.24 44.04
N ALA A 21 -14.44 -66.24 44.60
CA ALA A 21 -13.18 -66.13 43.89
C ALA A 21 -12.22 -67.23 44.33
N LEU A 22 -11.46 -67.78 43.38
CA LEU A 22 -10.40 -68.74 43.65
C LEU A 22 -9.06 -68.01 43.66
N VAL A 23 -8.27 -68.22 44.72
CA VAL A 23 -6.91 -67.69 44.82
C VAL A 23 -5.94 -68.85 44.90
N GLU A 24 -5.09 -68.97 43.89
CA GLU A 24 -4.06 -70.00 43.82
C GLU A 24 -2.75 -69.51 44.46
N GLY A 25 -2.14 -70.36 45.27
CA GLY A 25 -0.88 -70.06 45.95
C GLY A 25 -0.71 -70.88 47.23
N ASP A 26 0.49 -70.87 47.79
CA ASP A 26 0.75 -71.48 49.11
C ASP A 26 0.63 -70.47 50.26
N SER A 27 0.44 -69.19 49.91
CA SER A 27 0.02 -68.14 50.85
C SER A 27 -0.97 -67.17 50.21
N LEU A 28 -1.79 -66.54 51.05
CA LEU A 28 -2.82 -65.56 50.72
C LEU A 28 -2.65 -64.34 51.62
N VAL A 29 -2.75 -63.13 51.09
CA VAL A 29 -2.68 -61.90 51.89
C VAL A 29 -4.08 -61.31 52.08
N ILE A 30 -4.34 -60.85 53.31
CA ILE A 30 -5.54 -60.13 53.73
C ILE A 30 -5.14 -58.68 53.99
N GLY A 31 -5.86 -57.71 53.44
CA GLY A 31 -5.58 -56.30 53.71
C GLY A 31 -6.41 -55.32 52.89
N ARG A 32 -6.18 -54.03 53.11
CA ARG A 32 -6.95 -52.96 52.45
C ARG A 32 -6.69 -52.79 50.95
N GLY A 33 -5.49 -53.16 50.49
CA GLY A 33 -5.15 -53.13 49.07
C GLY A 33 -6.02 -54.05 48.22
N ALA A 34 -6.43 -53.58 47.04
CA ALA A 34 -7.17 -54.39 46.07
C ALA A 34 -6.31 -55.51 45.45
N GLU A 35 -4.99 -55.43 45.60
CA GLU A 35 -4.01 -56.44 45.20
C GLU A 35 -3.98 -57.67 46.12
N ASN A 36 -4.59 -57.60 47.30
CA ASN A 36 -4.63 -58.70 48.25
C ASN A 36 -5.64 -59.75 47.81
N GLY A 37 -5.36 -61.02 48.10
CA GLY A 37 -6.30 -62.08 47.75
C GLY A 37 -7.58 -62.06 48.61
N ILE A 38 -7.56 -61.42 49.79
CA ILE A 38 -8.78 -60.96 50.46
C ILE A 38 -8.70 -59.42 50.63
N PRO A 39 -9.33 -58.65 49.73
CA PRO A 39 -9.35 -57.20 49.84
C PRO A 39 -10.44 -56.74 50.83
N LEU A 40 -10.03 -55.98 51.86
CA LEU A 40 -10.91 -55.45 52.91
C LEU A 40 -10.85 -53.91 52.93
N PRO A 41 -11.75 -53.18 52.25
CA PRO A 41 -11.66 -51.73 52.06
C PRO A 41 -12.03 -50.94 53.34
N ASP A 42 -11.21 -51.07 54.39
CA ASP A 42 -11.38 -50.46 55.71
C ASP A 42 -10.09 -49.78 56.16
N LEU A 43 -10.16 -48.53 56.62
CA LEU A 43 -9.01 -47.76 57.11
C LEU A 43 -8.42 -48.32 58.40
N ALA A 44 -9.18 -49.11 59.18
CA ALA A 44 -8.68 -49.83 60.34
C ALA A 44 -7.84 -51.07 59.96
N VAL A 45 -7.68 -51.35 58.66
CA VAL A 45 -6.91 -52.48 58.14
C VAL A 45 -5.70 -51.95 57.35
N ASP A 46 -4.49 -52.41 57.72
CA ASP A 46 -3.27 -52.10 56.98
C ASP A 46 -3.37 -52.47 55.49
N ARG A 47 -2.57 -51.79 54.65
CA ARG A 47 -2.58 -52.04 53.20
C ARG A 47 -2.32 -53.51 52.87
N GLN A 48 -1.40 -54.15 53.59
CA GLN A 48 -1.23 -55.60 53.69
C GLN A 48 -1.22 -55.92 55.18
N HIS A 49 -2.26 -56.59 55.69
CA HIS A 49 -2.51 -56.71 57.12
C HIS A 49 -2.06 -58.06 57.66
N ALA A 50 -2.52 -59.17 57.08
CA ALA A 50 -2.16 -60.50 57.52
C ALA A 50 -1.82 -61.41 56.33
N ARG A 51 -0.93 -62.36 56.56
CA ARG A 51 -0.59 -63.44 55.64
C ARG A 51 -1.14 -64.75 56.20
N VAL A 52 -1.86 -65.47 55.34
CA VAL A 52 -2.31 -66.84 55.57
C VAL A 52 -1.35 -67.75 54.82
N THR A 53 -0.70 -68.67 55.50
CA THR A 53 0.25 -69.63 54.92
C THR A 53 -0.24 -71.04 55.19
N ALA A 54 -0.28 -71.90 54.16
CA ALA A 54 -0.69 -73.29 54.33
C ALA A 54 0.46 -74.10 54.97
N LEU A 55 0.18 -74.82 56.06
CA LEU A 55 1.16 -75.66 56.76
C LEU A 55 1.10 -77.15 56.36
N GLY A 56 0.10 -77.53 55.56
CA GLY A 56 -0.20 -78.91 55.16
C GLY A 56 -1.45 -79.47 55.84
N GLY A 57 -2.21 -80.31 55.12
CA GLY A 57 -3.57 -80.69 55.54
C GLY A 57 -4.54 -79.50 55.48
N GLN A 58 -5.53 -79.46 56.39
CA GLN A 58 -6.45 -78.32 56.53
C GLN A 58 -5.94 -77.23 57.50
N ARG A 59 -4.66 -77.28 57.89
CA ARG A 59 -4.06 -76.31 58.83
C ARG A 59 -3.45 -75.11 58.11
N LEU A 60 -3.78 -73.93 58.63
CA LEU A 60 -3.34 -72.63 58.13
C LEU A 60 -2.69 -71.85 59.27
N LEU A 61 -1.57 -71.20 58.98
CA LEU A 61 -0.97 -70.19 59.84
C LEU A 61 -1.46 -68.81 59.38
N ILE A 62 -2.03 -68.04 60.29
CA ILE A 62 -2.41 -66.64 60.02
C ILE A 62 -1.50 -65.76 60.88
N GLU A 63 -0.72 -64.92 60.24
CA GLU A 63 0.20 -64.00 60.92
C GLU A 63 -0.01 -62.57 60.42
N SER A 64 -0.06 -61.61 61.36
CA SER A 64 -0.04 -60.21 61.00
C SER A 64 1.32 -59.84 60.42
N ILE A 65 1.29 -59.22 59.26
CA ILE A 65 2.46 -58.64 58.57
C ILE A 65 2.42 -57.11 58.60
N GLY A 66 1.31 -56.55 59.09
CA GLY A 66 1.14 -55.13 59.38
C GLY A 66 1.51 -54.80 60.83
N GLY A 67 1.38 -53.52 61.21
CA GLY A 67 1.59 -53.09 62.58
C GLY A 67 0.41 -53.41 63.52
N LEU A 68 -0.72 -53.83 62.95
CA LEU A 68 -1.97 -54.09 63.65
C LEU A 68 -2.24 -55.60 63.79
N GLY A 69 -2.77 -56.03 64.94
CA GLY A 69 -3.22 -57.42 65.14
C GLY A 69 -4.63 -57.68 64.60
N PHE A 70 -5.08 -58.92 64.71
CA PHE A 70 -6.42 -59.35 64.33
C PHE A 70 -7.08 -60.13 65.46
N GLU A 71 -8.41 -60.26 65.46
CA GLU A 71 -9.10 -61.09 66.44
C GLU A 71 -9.41 -62.47 65.87
N ILE A 72 -9.28 -63.49 66.69
CA ILE A 72 -9.75 -64.85 66.40
C ILE A 72 -10.67 -65.32 67.53
N GLU A 73 -11.90 -65.71 67.21
CA GLU A 73 -12.92 -66.05 68.21
C GLU A 73 -13.06 -64.96 69.30
N GLY A 74 -12.97 -63.68 68.89
CA GLY A 74 -13.02 -62.51 69.78
C GLY A 74 -11.76 -62.25 70.62
N ARG A 75 -10.67 -63.02 70.43
CA ARG A 75 -9.39 -62.81 71.13
C ARG A 75 -8.36 -62.12 70.22
N PRO A 76 -7.78 -60.98 70.61
CA PRO A 76 -6.75 -60.31 69.82
C PRO A 76 -5.45 -61.11 69.82
N THR A 77 -4.87 -61.29 68.63
CA THR A 77 -3.61 -62.01 68.43
C THR A 77 -2.82 -61.39 67.26
N MET A 78 -1.53 -61.70 67.20
CA MET A 78 -0.66 -61.35 66.07
C MET A 78 -0.36 -62.57 65.18
N ARG A 79 -0.58 -63.78 65.70
CA ARG A 79 -0.24 -65.04 65.02
C ARG A 79 -1.06 -66.18 65.63
N GLU A 80 -1.73 -66.97 64.79
CA GLU A 80 -2.48 -68.16 65.23
C GLU A 80 -2.45 -69.25 64.16
N GLU A 81 -2.39 -70.52 64.58
CA GLU A 81 -2.60 -71.68 63.70
C GLU A 81 -4.06 -72.15 63.82
N VAL A 82 -4.74 -72.28 62.69
CA VAL A 82 -6.15 -72.68 62.60
C VAL A 82 -6.33 -73.88 61.70
N ASP A 83 -7.34 -74.70 62.00
CA ASP A 83 -7.75 -75.81 61.15
C ASP A 83 -9.06 -75.45 60.44
N ALA A 84 -9.01 -75.37 59.11
CA ALA A 84 -10.16 -75.01 58.28
C ALA A 84 -11.34 -76.01 58.41
N GLY A 85 -11.07 -77.26 58.82
CA GLY A 85 -12.10 -78.27 59.05
C GLY A 85 -12.87 -78.09 60.37
N ARG A 86 -12.26 -77.44 61.36
CA ARG A 86 -12.94 -77.07 62.62
C ARG A 86 -13.68 -75.73 62.51
N GLY A 87 -13.27 -74.91 61.56
CA GLY A 87 -13.75 -73.55 61.36
C GLY A 87 -13.17 -72.56 62.37
N ALA A 88 -13.19 -71.28 62.01
CA ALA A 88 -12.78 -70.17 62.88
C ALA A 88 -13.41 -68.86 62.42
N GLU A 89 -13.73 -67.95 63.35
CA GLU A 89 -14.09 -66.56 63.09
C GLU A 89 -12.88 -65.65 63.29
N LEU A 90 -12.56 -64.88 62.26
CA LEU A 90 -11.51 -63.87 62.25
C LEU A 90 -12.14 -62.49 62.09
N ARG A 91 -11.64 -61.47 62.81
CA ARG A 91 -12.07 -60.08 62.61
C ARG A 91 -10.91 -59.16 62.28
N PHE A 92 -11.13 -58.35 61.25
CA PHE A 92 -10.22 -57.31 60.75
C PHE A 92 -11.02 -56.01 60.56
N GLY A 93 -10.87 -55.05 61.49
CA GLY A 93 -11.67 -53.82 61.47
C GLY A 93 -13.18 -54.11 61.48
N SER A 94 -13.92 -53.54 60.53
CA SER A 94 -15.35 -53.77 60.33
C SER A 94 -15.69 -55.06 59.55
N HIS A 95 -14.73 -55.96 59.31
CA HIS A 95 -14.95 -57.19 58.56
C HIS A 95 -14.83 -58.42 59.45
N ARG A 96 -15.80 -59.34 59.30
CA ARG A 96 -15.78 -60.69 59.83
C ARG A 96 -15.49 -61.67 58.71
N LEU A 97 -14.52 -62.54 58.94
CA LEU A 97 -14.13 -63.61 58.05
C LEU A 97 -14.41 -64.93 58.74
N THR A 98 -15.31 -65.74 58.20
CA THR A 98 -15.57 -67.09 58.69
C THR A 98 -14.78 -68.09 57.85
N LEU A 99 -13.82 -68.75 58.48
CA LEU A 99 -13.06 -69.85 57.92
C LEU A 99 -13.86 -71.15 58.04
N SER A 100 -13.93 -71.89 56.93
CA SER A 100 -14.52 -73.22 56.84
C SER A 100 -13.79 -74.04 55.76
N SER A 101 -14.22 -75.28 55.50
CA SER A 101 -13.70 -76.07 54.38
C SER A 101 -14.81 -76.47 53.42
N VAL A 102 -14.52 -76.37 52.12
CA VAL A 102 -15.38 -76.82 51.01
C VAL A 102 -14.55 -77.67 50.05
N ASP A 103 -15.01 -78.88 49.73
CA ASP A 103 -14.32 -79.83 48.84
C ASP A 103 -12.83 -80.04 49.18
N GLY A 104 -12.50 -80.06 50.48
CA GLY A 104 -11.14 -80.21 51.00
C GLY A 104 -10.25 -78.97 50.90
N ARG A 105 -10.80 -77.81 50.48
CA ARG A 105 -10.11 -76.52 50.38
C ARG A 105 -10.55 -75.56 51.48
N PRO A 106 -9.69 -74.65 51.97
CA PRO A 106 -10.11 -73.60 52.88
C PRO A 106 -11.00 -72.54 52.18
N LEU A 107 -12.11 -72.20 52.82
CA LEU A 107 -13.08 -71.19 52.41
C LEU A 107 -13.10 -70.05 53.44
N PHE A 108 -12.84 -68.82 52.99
CA PHE A 108 -13.04 -67.60 53.77
C PHE A 108 -14.31 -66.88 53.29
N ALA A 109 -15.35 -66.90 54.12
CA ALA A 109 -16.56 -66.10 53.89
C ALA A 109 -16.39 -64.72 54.55
N VAL A 110 -16.41 -63.67 53.75
CA VAL A 110 -16.14 -62.29 54.16
C VAL A 110 -17.45 -61.51 54.22
N GLU A 111 -17.81 -61.02 55.39
CA GLU A 111 -18.96 -60.14 55.62
C GLU A 111 -18.51 -58.86 56.33
N ARG A 112 -19.07 -57.72 55.93
CA ARG A 112 -18.84 -56.46 56.63
C ARG A 112 -19.89 -56.32 57.74
N ILE A 113 -19.43 -56.23 58.98
CA ILE A 113 -20.28 -55.99 60.14
C ILE A 113 -20.23 -54.50 60.44
N GLU A 114 -21.36 -53.84 60.24
CA GLU A 114 -21.56 -52.46 60.67
C GLU A 114 -21.53 -52.39 62.20
N ALA A 115 -20.34 -52.17 62.77
CA ALA A 115 -20.25 -51.50 64.06
C ALA A 115 -20.53 -50.02 63.81
N VAL A 116 -21.81 -49.64 63.90
CA VAL A 116 -22.27 -48.26 63.92
C VAL A 116 -21.66 -47.59 65.16
N SER A 117 -20.58 -46.84 64.98
CA SER A 117 -20.17 -45.82 65.93
C SER A 117 -20.76 -44.48 65.48
N ASP A 118 -21.59 -43.90 66.36
CA ASP A 118 -22.40 -42.67 66.25
C ASP A 118 -21.56 -41.39 66.01
N SER A 119 -20.78 -41.32 64.94
CA SER A 119 -20.04 -40.10 64.59
C SER A 119 -19.73 -39.97 63.10
N ALA A 120 -20.69 -40.35 62.26
CA ALA A 120 -20.71 -39.90 60.88
C ALA A 120 -22.16 -39.74 60.44
N GLU A 121 -22.71 -38.55 60.68
CA GLU A 121 -23.79 -38.05 59.84
C GLU A 121 -23.41 -38.30 58.38
N ASP A 122 -24.36 -38.84 57.64
CA ASP A 122 -24.33 -39.15 56.23
C ASP A 122 -24.32 -37.86 55.39
N ARG A 123 -23.36 -36.98 55.66
CA ARG A 123 -22.99 -35.85 54.81
C ARG A 123 -21.96 -36.35 53.82
N ASP A 124 -22.48 -37.09 52.84
CA ASP A 124 -22.06 -37.09 51.44
C ASP A 124 -20.64 -36.54 51.22
N ARG A 125 -19.63 -37.40 51.45
CA ARG A 125 -18.19 -37.07 51.31
C ARG A 125 -17.83 -36.54 49.92
N SER A 126 -18.72 -36.65 48.93
CA SER A 126 -18.58 -36.04 47.60
C SER A 126 -18.76 -34.50 47.60
N LYS A 127 -19.37 -33.93 48.64
CA LYS A 127 -19.66 -32.49 48.76
C LYS A 127 -18.69 -31.71 49.65
N VAL A 128 -17.93 -32.39 50.50
CA VAL A 128 -17.04 -31.72 51.50
C VAL A 128 -15.73 -31.21 50.86
N PHE A 129 -15.29 -31.80 49.74
CA PHE A 129 -14.08 -31.40 49.02
C PHE A 129 -14.35 -30.77 47.64
N THR A 130 -15.58 -30.32 47.38
CA THR A 130 -15.95 -29.69 46.10
C THR A 130 -16.54 -28.30 46.33
N LEU A 131 -16.22 -27.33 45.46
CA LEU A 131 -16.83 -25.98 45.45
C LEU A 131 -18.34 -25.98 45.12
N GLN A 132 -18.95 -27.17 45.02
CA GLN A 132 -20.29 -27.41 44.54
C GLN A 132 -21.38 -26.88 45.50
N SER A 133 -21.03 -26.65 46.78
CA SER A 133 -21.89 -26.05 47.80
C SER A 133 -21.66 -24.55 48.03
N LEU A 134 -20.59 -23.96 47.48
CA LEU A 134 -20.22 -22.55 47.67
C LEU A 134 -20.45 -21.68 46.44
N LEU A 135 -20.65 -22.27 45.26
CA LEU A 135 -20.90 -21.55 44.01
C LEU A 135 -22.32 -21.82 43.49
N PRO A 136 -23.02 -20.82 42.92
CA PRO A 136 -24.30 -21.04 42.27
C PRO A 136 -24.14 -22.07 41.14
N GLY A 137 -25.16 -22.94 40.98
CA GLY A 137 -25.10 -24.07 40.05
C GLY A 137 -24.66 -23.66 38.64
N LYS A 138 -23.92 -24.53 37.94
CA LYS A 138 -23.24 -24.24 36.65
C LYS A 138 -24.10 -23.49 35.61
N ARG A 139 -25.42 -23.73 35.58
CA ARG A 139 -26.36 -23.04 34.67
C ARG A 139 -26.69 -21.62 35.14
N LEU A 140 -26.92 -21.42 36.44
CA LEU A 140 -27.18 -20.10 37.02
C LEU A 140 -25.95 -19.20 36.93
N SER A 141 -24.76 -19.74 37.17
CA SER A 141 -23.51 -18.99 36.97
C SER A 141 -23.23 -18.71 35.50
N ALA A 142 -23.53 -19.65 34.57
CA ALA A 142 -23.43 -19.39 33.14
C ALA A 142 -24.39 -18.30 32.65
N TYR A 143 -25.67 -18.36 33.03
CA TYR A 143 -26.64 -17.30 32.68
C TYR A 143 -26.30 -15.98 33.36
N GLY A 144 -25.86 -15.99 34.62
CA GLY A 144 -25.37 -14.80 35.31
C GLY A 144 -24.17 -14.17 34.61
N TYR A 145 -23.23 -14.98 34.14
CA TYR A 145 -22.07 -14.50 33.38
C TYR A 145 -22.48 -13.96 32.00
N ILE A 146 -23.39 -14.64 31.29
CA ILE A 146 -23.94 -14.14 30.02
C ILE A 146 -24.63 -12.78 30.24
N LEU A 147 -25.48 -12.66 31.25
CA LEU A 147 -26.16 -11.40 31.57
C LEU A 147 -25.17 -10.32 31.97
N LEU A 148 -24.12 -10.64 32.72
CA LEU A 148 -23.06 -9.71 33.07
C LEU A 148 -22.28 -9.25 31.84
N VAL A 149 -21.93 -10.16 30.93
CA VAL A 149 -21.26 -9.82 29.66
C VAL A 149 -22.15 -8.92 28.81
N LEU A 150 -23.45 -9.23 28.68
CA LEU A 150 -24.40 -8.37 27.96
C LEU A 150 -24.59 -7.02 28.66
N ALA A 151 -24.62 -6.98 29.99
CA ALA A 151 -24.73 -5.73 30.73
C ALA A 151 -23.50 -4.83 30.52
N VAL A 152 -22.29 -5.40 30.60
CA VAL A 152 -21.02 -4.66 30.52
C VAL A 152 -20.66 -4.29 29.08
N PHE A 153 -20.82 -5.21 28.12
CA PHE A 153 -20.32 -5.03 26.74
C PHE A 153 -21.40 -4.69 25.70
N LEU A 154 -22.67 -4.66 26.10
CA LEU A 154 -23.78 -4.25 25.21
C LEU A 154 -24.64 -3.14 25.84
N ALA A 155 -25.25 -3.39 27.00
CA ALA A 155 -26.18 -2.43 27.61
C ALA A 155 -25.49 -1.14 28.06
N TRP A 156 -24.33 -1.23 28.73
CA TRP A 156 -23.55 -0.06 29.14
C TRP A 156 -23.10 0.77 27.91
N PRO A 157 -22.41 0.22 26.89
CA PRO A 157 -22.06 0.97 25.69
C PRO A 157 -23.25 1.68 25.02
N ILE A 158 -24.40 1.02 24.88
CA ILE A 158 -25.62 1.62 24.34
C ILE A 158 -26.08 2.79 25.21
N TYR A 159 -26.15 2.58 26.53
CA TYR A 159 -26.53 3.64 27.47
C TYR A 159 -25.57 4.84 27.40
N SER A 160 -24.26 4.58 27.32
CA SER A 160 -23.22 5.60 27.14
C SER A 160 -23.43 6.39 25.85
N TYR A 161 -23.63 5.72 24.72
CA TYR A 161 -23.91 6.36 23.43
C TYR A 161 -25.16 7.25 23.48
N VAL A 162 -26.29 6.72 23.99
CA VAL A 162 -27.56 7.45 24.07
C VAL A 162 -27.44 8.68 24.97
N THR A 163 -26.73 8.57 26.09
CA THR A 163 -26.52 9.68 27.04
C THR A 163 -25.73 10.83 26.43
N TYR A 164 -24.74 10.53 25.58
CA TYR A 164 -23.87 11.52 24.96
C TYR A 164 -24.18 11.81 23.48
N LYS A 165 -25.34 11.35 22.97
CA LYS A 165 -25.76 11.63 21.59
C LYS A 165 -26.12 13.11 21.44
N GLY A 166 -25.50 13.81 20.49
CA GLY A 166 -25.83 15.21 20.15
C GLY A 166 -25.27 16.29 21.10
N VAL A 167 -24.34 15.92 21.99
CA VAL A 167 -23.63 16.88 22.86
C VAL A 167 -22.43 17.44 22.10
N ALA A 168 -22.21 18.76 22.14
CA ALA A 168 -21.15 19.42 21.37
C ALA A 168 -19.73 19.02 21.79
N GLU A 169 -19.49 18.72 23.07
CA GLU A 169 -18.22 18.19 23.55
C GLU A 169 -18.48 17.16 24.66
N ARG A 170 -17.95 15.94 24.47
CA ARG A 170 -18.07 14.87 25.47
C ARG A 170 -17.03 15.04 26.57
N PRO A 171 -17.34 14.66 27.83
CA PRO A 171 -16.35 14.65 28.92
C PRO A 171 -15.13 13.81 28.54
N LYS A 172 -13.92 14.24 28.94
CA LYS A 172 -12.65 13.56 28.56
C LYS A 172 -12.40 12.23 29.30
N THR A 173 -13.38 11.71 30.02
CA THR A 173 -13.30 10.46 30.79
C THR A 173 -13.49 9.21 29.90
N PHE A 174 -13.26 8.03 30.46
CA PHE A 174 -13.61 6.78 29.80
C PHE A 174 -15.13 6.65 29.69
N HIS A 175 -15.60 6.23 28.52
CA HIS A 175 -17.00 5.99 28.22
C HIS A 175 -17.16 4.54 27.78
N GLY A 176 -18.28 3.89 28.10
CA GLY A 176 -18.45 2.46 27.82
C GLY A 176 -18.45 2.13 26.34
N ASP A 177 -18.89 3.06 25.49
CA ASP A 177 -18.88 2.93 24.03
C ASP A 177 -17.46 2.90 23.43
N LYS A 178 -16.42 3.34 24.17
CA LYS A 178 -15.02 3.14 23.75
C LYS A 178 -14.61 1.67 23.66
N MET A 179 -15.33 0.77 24.33
CA MET A 179 -15.09 -0.68 24.21
C MET A 179 -15.40 -1.22 22.80
N TRP A 180 -16.10 -0.46 21.95
CA TRP A 180 -16.42 -0.82 20.57
C TRP A 180 -15.47 -0.16 19.54
N GLU A 181 -14.43 0.53 19.98
CA GLU A 181 -13.43 1.10 19.09
C GLU A 181 -12.65 -0.01 18.36
N SER A 182 -12.68 0.01 17.03
CA SER A 182 -12.05 -1.04 16.20
C SER A 182 -10.53 -0.89 16.07
N GLY A 183 -10.00 0.29 16.42
CA GLY A 183 -8.58 0.61 16.28
C GLY A 183 -8.34 2.12 16.29
N LYS A 184 -7.08 2.54 16.17
CA LYS A 184 -6.72 3.96 16.12
C LYS A 184 -7.03 4.57 14.76
N LEU A 185 -7.49 5.82 14.76
CA LEU A 185 -7.62 6.63 13.56
C LEU A 185 -6.25 6.90 12.90
N SER A 186 -6.28 7.11 11.59
CA SER A 186 -5.16 7.53 10.77
C SER A 186 -4.56 8.85 11.26
N LEU A 187 -3.32 9.11 10.86
CA LEU A 187 -2.60 10.32 11.24
C LEU A 187 -3.36 11.60 10.86
N ALA A 188 -4.08 11.59 9.73
CA ALA A 188 -4.84 12.74 9.24
C ALA A 188 -6.06 13.05 10.12
N HIS A 189 -6.71 12.03 10.66
CA HIS A 189 -7.90 12.17 11.50
C HIS A 189 -7.62 11.99 12.99
N LYS A 190 -6.35 11.89 13.40
CA LYS A 190 -5.94 11.68 14.80
C LYS A 190 -6.57 12.69 15.77
N SER A 191 -6.79 13.94 15.36
CA SER A 191 -7.45 14.94 16.21
C SER A 191 -8.91 14.61 16.56
N LEU A 192 -9.56 13.74 15.80
CA LEU A 192 -10.94 13.30 15.97
C LEU A 192 -11.09 12.08 16.91
N GLU A 193 -10.00 11.56 17.49
CA GLU A 193 -9.99 10.36 18.36
C GLU A 193 -10.95 10.46 19.57
N LYS A 194 -11.35 11.68 19.95
CA LYS A 194 -12.28 11.94 21.06
C LYS A 194 -13.67 12.39 20.62
N ASP A 195 -13.88 12.52 19.31
CA ASP A 195 -15.13 12.98 18.71
C ASP A 195 -15.59 11.98 17.65
N CYS A 196 -16.04 10.81 18.11
CA CYS A 196 -16.55 9.76 17.23
C CYS A 196 -17.79 10.22 16.44
N GLN A 197 -18.49 11.26 16.92
CA GLN A 197 -19.71 11.81 16.31
C GLN A 197 -19.43 12.60 15.03
N ALA A 198 -18.16 13.00 14.81
CA ALA A 198 -17.73 13.58 13.55
C ALA A 198 -17.97 12.65 12.35
N CYS A 199 -17.90 11.33 12.55
CA CYS A 199 -18.16 10.34 11.50
C CYS A 199 -19.42 9.51 11.80
N HIS A 200 -19.58 9.03 13.03
CA HIS A 200 -20.66 8.13 13.45
C HIS A 200 -21.86 8.90 14.02
N VAL A 201 -22.71 9.40 13.13
CA VAL A 201 -23.90 10.18 13.48
C VAL A 201 -25.00 9.32 14.14
N ASN A 202 -25.26 8.14 13.57
CA ASN A 202 -26.29 7.22 14.03
C ASN A 202 -25.69 5.87 14.46
N ALA A 203 -26.28 5.26 15.49
CA ALA A 203 -25.88 3.93 15.94
C ALA A 203 -26.33 2.86 14.94
N PHE A 204 -25.50 1.83 14.77
CA PHE A 204 -25.75 0.69 13.86
C PHE A 204 -25.96 1.08 12.40
N GLU A 205 -25.48 2.26 12.01
CA GLU A 205 -25.45 2.74 10.63
C GLU A 205 -23.98 2.96 10.26
N SER A 206 -23.60 2.59 9.03
CA SER A 206 -22.25 2.90 8.54
C SER A 206 -22.05 4.41 8.50
N VAL A 207 -20.79 4.85 8.58
CA VAL A 207 -20.46 6.25 8.32
C VAL A 207 -21.00 6.64 6.94
N ARG A 208 -21.62 7.82 6.88
CA ARG A 208 -22.25 8.36 5.69
C ARG A 208 -21.34 9.39 5.02
N ASP A 209 -21.43 9.49 3.70
CA ASP A 209 -20.59 10.38 2.90
C ASP A 209 -20.80 11.85 3.30
N GLU A 210 -22.00 12.20 3.74
CA GLU A 210 -22.36 13.54 4.26
C GLU A 210 -21.46 13.97 5.43
N SER A 211 -21.05 13.03 6.30
CA SER A 211 -20.13 13.30 7.40
C SER A 211 -18.72 13.63 6.91
N CYS A 212 -18.30 13.05 5.78
CA CYS A 212 -16.99 13.25 5.18
C CYS A 212 -16.93 14.59 4.43
N ILE A 213 -17.92 14.85 3.57
CA ILE A 213 -17.96 16.06 2.72
C ILE A 213 -18.21 17.34 3.52
N ALA A 214 -18.68 17.25 4.77
CA ALA A 214 -18.76 18.39 5.69
C ALA A 214 -17.40 19.07 5.95
N CYS A 215 -16.29 18.33 5.80
CA CYS A 215 -14.92 18.86 5.88
C CYS A 215 -14.16 18.74 4.54
N HIS A 216 -14.59 17.85 3.64
CA HIS A 216 -13.94 17.55 2.36
C HIS A 216 -14.73 18.09 1.16
N GLU A 217 -15.02 19.39 1.15
CA GLU A 217 -15.88 20.06 0.16
C GLU A 217 -15.34 20.05 -1.28
N ASP A 218 -14.01 19.97 -1.46
CA ASP A 218 -13.36 19.99 -2.78
C ASP A 218 -13.34 18.61 -3.49
N THR A 219 -14.07 17.62 -2.97
CA THR A 219 -14.11 16.27 -3.56
C THR A 219 -14.97 16.25 -4.82
N HIS A 220 -14.39 15.76 -5.91
CA HIS A 220 -15.08 15.64 -7.20
C HIS A 220 -15.48 14.19 -7.46
N ASP A 221 -16.62 14.02 -8.12
CA ASP A 221 -17.06 12.72 -8.63
C ASP A 221 -16.07 12.21 -9.68
N HIS A 222 -15.73 10.92 -9.59
CA HIS A 222 -14.85 10.27 -10.55
C HIS A 222 -15.45 10.22 -11.96
N ALA A 223 -16.77 10.02 -12.05
CA ALA A 223 -17.56 10.04 -13.28
C ALA A 223 -19.05 10.28 -12.95
N PRO A 224 -19.89 10.63 -13.93
CA PRO A 224 -21.34 10.74 -13.70
C PRO A 224 -21.92 9.46 -13.10
N ALA A 225 -22.81 9.57 -12.11
CA ALA A 225 -23.34 8.44 -11.34
C ALA A 225 -23.87 7.28 -12.20
N ALA A 226 -24.63 7.58 -13.27
CA ALA A 226 -25.13 6.57 -14.18
C ALA A 226 -24.02 5.79 -14.91
N ARG A 227 -22.87 6.42 -15.19
CA ARG A 227 -21.72 5.74 -15.77
C ARG A 227 -20.97 4.90 -14.74
N LEU A 228 -20.84 5.36 -13.50
CA LEU A 228 -20.24 4.58 -12.42
C LEU A 228 -21.02 3.28 -12.19
N ALA A 229 -22.35 3.37 -12.07
CA ALA A 229 -23.22 2.22 -11.89
C ALA A 229 -23.09 1.20 -13.04
N ASN A 230 -23.04 1.67 -14.29
CA ASN A 230 -22.89 0.80 -15.46
C ASN A 230 -21.46 0.27 -15.65
N ALA A 231 -20.43 0.96 -15.15
CA ALA A 231 -19.04 0.54 -15.28
C ALA A 231 -18.67 -0.61 -14.35
N LYS A 232 -19.31 -0.71 -13.18
CA LYS A 232 -19.00 -1.70 -12.14
C LYS A 232 -19.28 -3.12 -12.61
N ALA A 233 -18.38 -4.04 -12.25
CA ALA A 233 -18.58 -5.46 -12.52
C ALA A 233 -19.80 -6.00 -11.79
N PRO A 234 -20.67 -6.80 -12.44
CA PRO A 234 -21.66 -7.56 -11.69
C PRO A 234 -20.90 -8.49 -10.73
N PRO A 235 -21.26 -8.48 -9.44
CA PRO A 235 -20.58 -9.31 -8.46
C PRO A 235 -20.82 -10.79 -8.79
N GLY A 236 -19.75 -11.60 -8.71
CA GLY A 236 -19.89 -13.06 -8.67
C GLY A 236 -20.60 -13.51 -7.39
N LEU A 237 -20.82 -14.82 -7.22
CA LEU A 237 -21.58 -15.37 -6.08
C LEU A 237 -21.09 -14.85 -4.72
N GLY A 238 -19.78 -14.86 -4.47
CA GLY A 238 -19.21 -14.32 -3.24
C GLY A 238 -19.43 -12.82 -3.06
N GLY A 239 -19.37 -12.04 -4.15
CA GLY A 239 -19.64 -10.61 -4.12
C GLY A 239 -21.13 -10.30 -3.88
N GLN A 240 -22.04 -11.16 -4.36
CA GLN A 240 -23.47 -11.02 -4.10
C GLN A 240 -23.78 -11.26 -2.62
N ILE A 241 -23.15 -12.28 -2.02
CA ILE A 241 -23.25 -12.55 -0.58
C ILE A 241 -22.70 -11.35 0.22
N GLN A 242 -21.51 -10.83 -0.16
CA GLN A 242 -20.94 -9.64 0.48
C GLN A 242 -21.84 -8.41 0.33
N HIS A 243 -22.45 -8.20 -0.83
CA HIS A 243 -23.39 -7.11 -1.06
C HIS A 243 -24.63 -7.25 -0.16
N GLN A 244 -25.18 -8.46 0.01
CA GLN A 244 -26.28 -8.68 0.95
C GLN A 244 -25.90 -8.33 2.40
N PHE A 245 -24.69 -8.69 2.83
CA PHE A 245 -24.18 -8.26 4.15
C PHE A 245 -24.05 -6.74 4.23
N LYS A 246 -23.50 -6.08 3.21
CA LYS A 246 -23.40 -4.61 3.16
C LYS A 246 -24.77 -3.95 3.28
N VAL A 247 -25.76 -4.43 2.54
CA VAL A 247 -27.14 -3.94 2.63
C VAL A 247 -27.72 -4.18 4.03
N ALA A 248 -27.50 -5.36 4.63
CA ALA A 248 -27.98 -5.67 5.98
C ALA A 248 -27.36 -4.77 7.06
N PHE A 249 -26.10 -4.36 6.89
CA PHE A 249 -25.40 -3.41 7.76
C PHE A 249 -25.49 -1.96 7.27
N ASN A 250 -26.40 -1.68 6.33
CA ASN A 250 -26.70 -0.35 5.84
C ASN A 250 -25.50 0.41 5.23
N VAL A 251 -24.56 -0.31 4.60
CA VAL A 251 -23.39 0.23 3.89
C VAL A 251 -23.78 0.54 2.43
N PRO A 252 -23.80 1.81 1.99
CA PRO A 252 -24.12 2.17 0.61
C PRO A 252 -22.99 1.77 -0.33
N GLU A 253 -23.37 1.29 -1.52
CA GLU A 253 -22.40 1.05 -2.58
C GLU A 253 -21.75 2.37 -3.04
N GLY A 254 -20.43 2.35 -3.22
CA GLY A 254 -19.69 3.53 -3.66
C GLY A 254 -19.51 4.61 -2.58
N SER A 255 -19.86 4.33 -1.32
CA SER A 255 -19.60 5.24 -0.21
C SER A 255 -18.11 5.43 0.03
N CYS A 256 -17.73 6.57 0.61
CA CYS A 256 -16.35 6.93 0.91
C CYS A 256 -15.63 5.83 1.69
N VAL A 257 -16.32 5.23 2.67
CA VAL A 257 -15.76 4.18 3.55
C VAL A 257 -15.59 2.81 2.90
N GLU A 258 -16.10 2.58 1.68
CA GLU A 258 -15.75 1.37 0.94
C GLU A 258 -14.30 1.39 0.44
N CYS A 259 -13.75 2.59 0.20
CA CYS A 259 -12.37 2.78 -0.28
C CYS A 259 -11.45 3.37 0.78
N HIS A 260 -11.97 4.28 1.62
CA HIS A 260 -11.26 4.96 2.70
C HIS A 260 -11.65 4.38 4.05
N THR A 261 -11.13 3.19 4.33
CA THR A 261 -11.33 2.54 5.63
C THR A 261 -10.45 3.20 6.69
N GLU A 262 -11.09 3.57 7.80
CA GLU A 262 -10.43 4.13 8.98
C GLU A 262 -10.34 3.09 10.10
N HIS A 263 -9.63 3.39 11.19
CA HIS A 263 -9.32 2.48 12.31
C HIS A 263 -8.27 1.40 11.99
N GLU A 264 -7.59 1.52 10.86
CA GLU A 264 -6.50 0.61 10.43
C GLU A 264 -5.14 0.95 11.07
N GLY A 265 -5.09 1.97 11.94
CA GLY A 265 -3.91 2.32 12.74
C GLY A 265 -3.50 3.78 12.65
N ALA A 266 -2.61 4.18 13.56
CA ALA A 266 -2.17 5.58 13.72
C ALA A 266 -1.22 6.11 12.62
N GLY A 267 -1.02 5.34 11.55
CA GLY A 267 -0.15 5.69 10.42
C GLY A 267 -0.86 6.54 9.36
N PRO A 268 -0.20 6.80 8.22
CA PRO A 268 -0.89 7.35 7.06
C PRO A 268 -2.00 6.38 6.60
N MET A 269 -3.12 6.94 6.13
CA MET A 269 -4.16 6.15 5.48
C MET A 269 -3.54 5.41 4.28
N GLN A 270 -3.80 4.10 4.20
CA GLN A 270 -3.24 3.29 3.14
C GLN A 270 -3.84 3.69 1.79
N PRO A 271 -3.06 3.64 0.70
CA PRO A 271 -3.60 3.84 -0.64
C PRO A 271 -4.72 2.84 -0.94
N THR A 272 -5.72 3.29 -1.67
CA THR A 272 -6.83 2.44 -2.12
C THR A 272 -6.31 1.24 -2.92
N ALA A 273 -6.76 0.04 -2.55
CA ALA A 273 -6.38 -1.18 -3.24
C ALA A 273 -6.76 -1.15 -4.73
N GLN A 274 -5.89 -1.69 -5.58
CA GLN A 274 -6.08 -1.76 -7.04
C GLN A 274 -7.43 -2.36 -7.43
N LYS A 275 -7.91 -3.34 -6.64
CA LYS A 275 -9.19 -4.00 -6.87
C LYS A 275 -10.35 -3.02 -7.03
N PHE A 276 -10.40 -1.93 -6.24
CA PHE A 276 -11.47 -0.94 -6.33
C PHE A 276 -11.51 -0.25 -7.70
N CYS A 277 -10.33 0.06 -8.27
CA CYS A 277 -10.24 0.61 -9.62
C CYS A 277 -10.58 -0.45 -10.67
N ALA A 278 -10.03 -1.66 -10.52
CA ALA A 278 -10.16 -2.76 -11.48
C ALA A 278 -11.60 -3.28 -11.60
N ASP A 279 -12.41 -3.20 -10.55
CA ASP A 279 -13.82 -3.63 -10.58
C ASP A 279 -14.65 -2.84 -11.61
N CYS A 280 -14.29 -1.59 -11.86
CA CYS A 280 -14.86 -0.77 -12.95
C CYS A 280 -14.02 -0.81 -14.23
N HIS A 281 -12.70 -0.65 -14.12
CA HIS A 281 -11.82 -0.45 -15.29
C HIS A 281 -11.37 -1.74 -15.98
N GLY A 282 -11.51 -2.91 -15.36
CA GLY A 282 -10.97 -4.16 -15.91
C GLY A 282 -11.70 -4.69 -17.14
N SER A 283 -12.95 -4.29 -17.37
CA SER A 283 -13.70 -4.65 -18.59
C SER A 283 -14.71 -3.58 -19.02
N LEU A 284 -14.29 -2.31 -18.87
CA LEU A 284 -15.08 -1.12 -19.17
C LEU A 284 -15.68 -1.14 -20.57
N ASN A 285 -14.91 -1.59 -21.58
CA ASN A 285 -15.38 -1.69 -22.97
C ASN A 285 -16.55 -2.67 -23.19
N THR A 286 -16.72 -3.66 -22.32
CA THR A 286 -17.84 -4.60 -22.42
C THR A 286 -19.14 -4.00 -21.88
N ARG A 287 -19.02 -3.05 -20.94
CA ARG A 287 -20.13 -2.49 -20.16
C ARG A 287 -20.57 -1.12 -20.65
N LEU A 288 -19.61 -0.25 -20.99
CA LEU A 288 -19.86 1.06 -21.60
C LEU A 288 -19.57 0.96 -23.10
N LYS A 289 -20.61 0.80 -23.92
CA LYS A 289 -20.46 0.61 -25.38
C LYS A 289 -19.95 1.86 -26.13
N ASP A 290 -20.10 3.03 -25.52
CA ASP A 290 -19.70 4.33 -26.06
C ASP A 290 -18.32 4.80 -25.56
N THR A 291 -17.66 4.02 -24.69
CA THR A 291 -16.36 4.42 -24.14
C THR A 291 -15.22 4.22 -25.13
N LYS A 292 -14.31 5.18 -25.15
CA LYS A 292 -13.01 5.07 -25.84
C LYS A 292 -11.87 4.74 -24.86
N LEU A 293 -12.18 4.61 -23.58
CA LEU A 293 -11.20 4.21 -22.58
C LEU A 293 -10.91 2.72 -22.71
N LEU A 294 -9.63 2.39 -22.71
CA LEU A 294 -9.17 1.01 -22.70
C LEU A 294 -9.27 0.43 -21.28
N ASN A 295 -9.39 -0.88 -21.19
CA ASN A 295 -9.47 -1.57 -19.91
C ASN A 295 -8.12 -1.52 -19.17
N ALA A 296 -8.16 -1.30 -17.86
CA ALA A 296 -7.01 -1.38 -16.98
C ALA A 296 -7.43 -2.05 -15.66
N ALA A 297 -6.80 -3.18 -15.33
CA ALA A 297 -7.04 -3.93 -14.09
C ALA A 297 -5.78 -4.12 -13.25
N ASP A 298 -4.60 -4.07 -13.86
CA ASP A 298 -3.33 -4.31 -13.18
C ASP A 298 -2.17 -3.69 -13.95
N PHE A 299 -1.28 -2.96 -13.28
CA PHE A 299 -0.16 -2.30 -13.95
C PHE A 299 0.78 -3.31 -14.65
N GLY A 300 1.08 -4.44 -14.01
CA GLY A 300 2.04 -5.41 -14.53
C GLY A 300 1.51 -6.24 -15.70
N THR A 301 0.23 -6.59 -15.69
CA THR A 301 -0.33 -7.63 -16.58
C THR A 301 -1.50 -7.15 -17.43
N ALA A 302 -2.26 -6.16 -16.97
CA ALA A 302 -3.53 -5.76 -17.57
C ALA A 302 -3.69 -4.24 -17.56
N HIS A 303 -2.72 -3.53 -18.16
CA HIS A 303 -2.76 -2.08 -18.36
C HIS A 303 -2.37 -1.79 -19.82
N PRO A 304 -3.09 -0.89 -20.52
CA PRO A 304 -2.80 -0.53 -21.89
C PRO A 304 -1.47 0.22 -21.99
N GLU A 305 -0.94 0.37 -23.19
CA GLU A 305 0.19 1.28 -23.40
C GLU A 305 -0.18 2.73 -23.02
N PHE A 306 0.81 3.54 -22.66
CA PHE A 306 0.58 4.94 -22.31
C PHE A 306 0.06 5.75 -23.50
N HIS A 307 -0.88 6.65 -23.21
CA HIS A 307 -1.51 7.53 -24.20
C HIS A 307 -1.23 9.02 -23.89
N PRO A 308 0.01 9.49 -24.14
CA PRO A 308 0.38 10.89 -23.94
C PRO A 308 -0.38 11.83 -24.88
N ALA A 309 -0.51 13.08 -24.46
CA ALA A 309 -0.96 14.17 -25.33
C ALA A 309 0.25 14.76 -26.08
N VAL A 310 0.30 14.56 -27.39
CA VAL A 310 1.39 15.06 -28.26
C VAL A 310 0.93 16.28 -29.04
N VAL A 311 1.85 17.20 -29.34
CA VAL A 311 1.57 18.34 -30.21
C VAL A 311 1.49 17.88 -31.67
N VAL A 312 0.33 18.07 -32.29
CA VAL A 312 0.12 17.79 -33.72
C VAL A 312 0.28 19.04 -34.57
N GLN A 313 -0.13 20.18 -34.01
CA GLN A 313 0.03 21.49 -34.63
C GLN A 313 0.51 22.49 -33.56
N PRO A 314 1.71 23.06 -33.71
CA PRO A 314 2.20 24.10 -32.81
C PRO A 314 1.54 25.45 -33.10
N GLY A 315 1.55 26.34 -32.11
CA GLY A 315 0.97 27.68 -32.18
C GLY A 315 0.58 28.20 -30.80
N ASP A 316 0.08 29.43 -30.74
CA ASP A 316 -0.46 30.04 -29.50
C ASP A 316 -1.54 29.19 -28.82
N LYS A 317 -2.32 28.47 -29.63
CA LYS A 317 -3.31 27.47 -29.20
C LYS A 317 -2.95 26.13 -29.84
N PRO A 318 -2.03 25.36 -29.22
CA PRO A 318 -1.55 24.13 -29.82
C PRO A 318 -2.66 23.07 -29.90
N LEU A 319 -2.70 22.34 -31.01
CA LEU A 319 -3.57 21.17 -31.11
C LEU A 319 -2.85 19.96 -30.51
N LEU A 320 -3.36 19.51 -29.38
CA LEU A 320 -2.89 18.30 -28.71
C LEU A 320 -3.78 17.11 -29.08
N ARG A 321 -3.16 15.95 -29.28
CA ARG A 321 -3.88 14.69 -29.51
C ARG A 321 -3.35 13.61 -28.59
N ARG A 322 -4.26 12.87 -27.95
CA ARG A 322 -3.88 11.65 -27.22
C ARG A 322 -3.68 10.50 -28.19
N VAL A 323 -2.53 9.86 -28.12
CA VAL A 323 -2.10 8.78 -29.03
C VAL A 323 -1.39 7.70 -28.22
N SER A 324 -1.52 6.44 -28.59
CA SER A 324 -0.81 5.33 -27.94
C SER A 324 0.68 5.39 -28.26
N LEU A 325 1.57 5.14 -27.30
CA LEU A 325 3.00 4.97 -27.60
C LEU A 325 3.29 3.71 -28.43
N ALA A 326 2.38 2.73 -28.42
CA ALA A 326 2.51 1.50 -29.21
C ALA A 326 2.49 1.78 -30.72
N ASP A 327 1.86 2.89 -31.12
CA ASP A 327 1.78 3.31 -32.53
C ASP A 327 3.03 4.07 -33.00
N ALA A 328 4.06 4.18 -32.15
CA ALA A 328 5.27 4.98 -32.38
C ALA A 328 4.97 6.41 -32.90
N PRO A 329 4.16 7.19 -32.17
CA PRO A 329 3.70 8.48 -32.62
C PRO A 329 4.87 9.48 -32.74
N ARG A 330 4.73 10.41 -33.69
CA ARG A 330 5.63 11.55 -33.85
C ARG A 330 4.96 12.83 -33.37
N GLU A 331 5.78 13.74 -32.88
CA GLU A 331 5.36 15.06 -32.44
C GLU A 331 5.79 16.15 -33.44
N ASN A 332 4.97 17.19 -33.56
CA ASN A 332 5.34 18.42 -34.25
C ASN A 332 5.34 19.59 -33.26
N ASN A 333 6.47 19.77 -32.57
CA ASN A 333 6.67 20.84 -31.60
C ASN A 333 7.15 22.17 -32.22
N GLY A 334 7.37 22.22 -33.54
CA GLY A 334 7.84 23.41 -34.27
C GLY A 334 9.36 23.56 -34.37
N LEU A 335 10.15 22.67 -33.76
CA LEU A 335 11.61 22.73 -33.72
C LEU A 335 12.25 21.75 -34.72
N LYS A 336 13.47 22.07 -35.18
CA LYS A 336 14.41 21.17 -35.86
C LYS A 336 15.59 20.93 -34.92
N PHE A 337 15.63 19.75 -34.30
CA PHE A 337 16.67 19.44 -33.32
C PHE A 337 17.02 17.94 -33.28
N PRO A 338 18.23 17.55 -33.72
CA PRO A 338 18.72 16.17 -33.59
C PRO A 338 19.56 16.00 -32.31
N HIS A 339 19.05 15.27 -31.31
CA HIS A 339 19.80 14.94 -30.09
C HIS A 339 21.11 14.20 -30.39
N ALA A 340 21.09 13.25 -31.33
CA ALA A 340 22.25 12.43 -31.70
C ALA A 340 23.43 13.27 -32.21
N LEU A 341 23.17 14.41 -32.85
CA LEU A 341 24.22 15.32 -33.28
C LEU A 341 24.85 16.03 -32.08
N HIS A 342 24.02 16.49 -31.15
CA HIS A 342 24.44 17.28 -29.99
C HIS A 342 25.13 16.44 -28.91
N MET A 343 24.68 15.20 -28.74
CA MET A 343 25.23 14.25 -27.77
C MET A 343 26.34 13.36 -28.36
N SER A 344 26.73 13.58 -29.62
CA SER A 344 27.84 12.85 -30.24
C SER A 344 29.14 13.10 -29.47
N LYS A 345 29.96 12.06 -29.34
CA LYS A 345 31.33 12.15 -28.80
C LYS A 345 32.35 12.61 -29.84
N THR A 346 31.92 12.72 -31.10
CA THR A 346 32.76 13.06 -32.25
C THR A 346 32.07 14.11 -33.13
N GLY A 347 32.85 14.72 -34.03
CA GLY A 347 32.35 15.75 -34.95
C GLY A 347 32.42 17.17 -34.39
N GLY A 348 31.82 18.11 -35.13
CA GLY A 348 31.93 19.55 -34.85
C GLY A 348 31.39 19.96 -33.48
N VAL A 349 30.21 19.45 -33.09
CA VAL A 349 29.58 19.80 -31.81
C VAL A 349 30.40 19.30 -30.63
N ALA A 350 30.91 18.06 -30.69
CA ALA A 350 31.78 17.51 -29.65
C ALA A 350 33.07 18.34 -29.49
N ARG A 351 33.70 18.73 -30.60
CA ARG A 351 34.90 19.59 -30.59
C ARG A 351 34.60 20.96 -30.00
N MET A 352 33.46 21.56 -30.36
CA MET A 352 33.03 22.85 -29.80
C MET A 352 32.83 22.77 -28.29
N GLY A 353 32.08 21.77 -27.81
CA GLY A 353 31.90 21.54 -26.37
C GLY A 353 33.23 21.37 -25.62
N GLN A 354 34.17 20.61 -26.18
CA GLN A 354 35.50 20.41 -25.61
C GLN A 354 36.30 21.72 -25.51
N THR A 355 36.23 22.60 -26.51
CA THR A 355 36.91 23.92 -26.44
C THR A 355 36.31 24.84 -25.39
N MET A 356 35.07 24.59 -24.99
CA MET A 356 34.30 25.38 -24.02
C MET A 356 34.27 24.73 -22.63
N ALA A 357 35.02 23.64 -22.42
CA ALA A 357 35.02 22.88 -21.17
C ALA A 357 35.45 23.73 -19.94
N GLY A 358 36.40 24.65 -20.12
CA GLY A 358 36.86 25.51 -19.02
C GLY A 358 35.84 26.54 -18.55
N GLU A 359 34.94 26.97 -19.43
CA GLU A 359 33.92 27.99 -19.12
C GLU A 359 32.61 27.37 -18.65
N PHE A 360 32.19 26.27 -19.28
CA PHE A 360 30.86 25.67 -19.06
C PHE A 360 30.88 24.27 -18.45
N GLY A 361 32.07 23.70 -18.21
CA GLY A 361 32.21 22.40 -17.55
C GLY A 361 31.79 21.20 -18.42
N PHE A 362 31.76 21.36 -19.75
CA PHE A 362 31.43 20.27 -20.66
C PHE A 362 32.49 19.17 -20.66
N GLY A 363 32.02 17.94 -20.82
CA GLY A 363 32.89 16.77 -20.99
C GLY A 363 33.25 16.50 -22.45
N ALA A 364 33.56 15.23 -22.76
CA ALA A 364 33.85 14.80 -24.12
C ALA A 364 32.65 14.93 -25.09
N SER A 365 31.42 14.99 -24.55
CA SER A 365 30.16 15.23 -25.24
C SER A 365 29.20 15.94 -24.30
N LEU A 366 28.16 16.58 -24.87
CA LEU A 366 27.05 17.10 -24.07
C LEU A 366 26.27 15.96 -23.40
N GLN A 367 25.70 16.27 -22.25
CA GLN A 367 24.89 15.39 -21.42
C GLN A 367 23.49 15.99 -21.23
N CYS A 368 22.53 15.16 -20.80
CA CYS A 368 21.13 15.57 -20.62
C CYS A 368 20.99 16.82 -19.76
N LYS A 369 21.77 16.90 -18.66
CA LYS A 369 21.77 18.01 -17.70
C LYS A 369 22.24 19.36 -18.28
N ASP A 370 22.94 19.35 -19.41
CA ASP A 370 23.46 20.57 -20.04
C ASP A 370 22.31 21.38 -20.68
N CYS A 371 21.19 20.72 -20.99
CA CYS A 371 19.96 21.37 -21.49
C CYS A 371 18.78 21.22 -20.51
N HIS A 372 18.55 20.01 -19.98
CA HIS A 372 17.41 19.71 -19.13
C HIS A 372 17.70 19.99 -17.65
N LYS A 373 17.09 21.06 -17.13
CA LYS A 373 17.21 21.43 -15.72
C LYS A 373 15.98 20.98 -14.94
N ALA A 374 16.19 20.13 -13.94
CA ALA A 374 15.12 19.68 -13.05
C ALA A 374 14.46 20.87 -12.32
N THR A 375 13.19 20.74 -12.00
CA THR A 375 12.51 21.65 -11.07
C THR A 375 13.09 21.48 -9.66
N PRO A 376 12.98 22.48 -8.77
CA PRO A 376 13.57 22.40 -7.42
C PRO A 376 13.07 21.23 -6.56
N ASP A 377 11.89 20.69 -6.86
CA ASP A 377 11.31 19.51 -6.21
C ASP A 377 11.76 18.19 -6.86
N GLY A 378 12.57 18.22 -7.91
CA GLY A 378 13.11 17.03 -8.60
C GLY A 378 12.09 16.28 -9.47
N VAL A 379 10.78 16.54 -9.32
CA VAL A 379 9.70 15.79 -9.97
C VAL A 379 9.68 15.99 -11.49
N ARG A 380 10.00 17.19 -11.97
CA ARG A 380 9.85 17.62 -13.38
C ARG A 380 11.09 18.33 -13.90
N PHE A 381 11.01 18.80 -15.13
CA PHE A 381 12.02 19.66 -15.77
C PHE A 381 11.42 21.01 -16.13
N ARG A 382 12.27 22.05 -16.18
CA ARG A 382 11.92 23.37 -16.68
C ARG A 382 11.92 23.39 -18.22
N PRO A 383 11.18 24.31 -18.86
CA PRO A 383 11.31 24.54 -20.30
C PRO A 383 12.75 24.83 -20.69
N VAL A 384 13.17 24.33 -21.86
CA VAL A 384 14.50 24.61 -22.42
C VAL A 384 14.42 25.93 -23.17
N GLU A 385 15.23 26.91 -22.78
CA GLU A 385 15.25 28.26 -23.37
C GLU A 385 16.51 28.43 -24.23
N MET A 386 16.36 28.99 -25.43
CA MET A 386 17.46 29.13 -26.40
C MET A 386 18.62 29.93 -25.82
N GLU A 387 18.34 31.05 -25.16
CA GLU A 387 19.34 31.97 -24.63
C GLU A 387 20.20 31.30 -23.55
N GLN A 388 19.63 30.35 -22.81
CA GLN A 388 20.30 29.68 -21.70
C GLN A 388 20.98 28.37 -22.09
N SER A 389 20.43 27.65 -23.08
CA SER A 389 20.85 26.30 -23.42
C SER A 389 21.48 26.18 -24.81
N CYS A 390 21.32 27.17 -25.68
CA CYS A 390 21.81 27.14 -27.06
C CYS A 390 22.72 28.32 -27.39
N GLY A 391 22.42 29.52 -26.87
CA GLY A 391 23.07 30.79 -27.24
C GLY A 391 24.57 30.84 -26.97
N MET A 392 25.08 29.98 -26.09
CA MET A 392 26.51 29.81 -25.84
C MET A 392 27.27 29.29 -27.07
N CYS A 393 26.64 28.43 -27.88
CA CYS A 393 27.22 27.88 -29.10
C CYS A 393 26.61 28.51 -30.36
N HIS A 394 25.30 28.74 -30.35
CA HIS A 394 24.53 29.32 -31.44
C HIS A 394 24.34 30.81 -31.20
N SER A 395 25.42 31.58 -31.36
CA SER A 395 25.38 33.03 -31.16
C SER A 395 24.44 33.72 -32.15
N LEU A 396 23.61 34.60 -31.61
CA LEU A 396 22.77 35.51 -32.40
C LEU A 396 23.43 36.89 -32.60
N ALA A 397 24.73 37.02 -32.30
CA ALA A 397 25.45 38.27 -32.49
C ALA A 397 25.48 38.68 -33.96
N PHE A 398 25.18 39.96 -34.25
CA PHE A 398 25.15 40.48 -35.62
C PHE A 398 25.90 41.80 -35.81
N ASP A 399 26.26 42.49 -34.72
CA ASP A 399 26.93 43.79 -34.75
C ASP A 399 27.71 44.04 -33.44
N SER A 400 28.69 44.94 -33.46
CA SER A 400 29.42 45.39 -32.28
C SER A 400 29.69 46.88 -32.36
N ILE A 401 29.19 47.63 -31.38
CA ILE A 401 29.31 49.10 -31.31
C ILE A 401 30.01 49.45 -30.00
N GLY A 402 31.18 50.09 -30.09
CA GLY A 402 31.93 50.54 -28.91
C GLY A 402 32.28 49.41 -27.94
N GLY A 403 32.53 48.19 -28.45
CA GLY A 403 32.79 47.00 -27.64
C GLY A 403 31.53 46.30 -27.10
N THR A 404 30.33 46.85 -27.32
CA THR A 404 29.07 46.20 -26.96
C THR A 404 28.57 45.35 -28.13
N VAL A 405 28.50 44.03 -27.93
CA VAL A 405 27.95 43.08 -28.90
C VAL A 405 26.42 43.17 -28.89
N ARG A 406 25.82 43.30 -30.06
CA ARG A 406 24.37 43.29 -30.25
C ARG A 406 23.94 41.95 -30.82
N THR A 407 22.84 41.42 -30.31
CA THR A 407 22.28 40.12 -30.72
C THR A 407 20.90 40.30 -31.35
N LEU A 408 20.56 39.40 -32.28
CA LEU A 408 19.20 39.28 -32.80
C LEU A 408 18.28 38.83 -31.66
N ARG A 409 17.12 39.48 -31.54
CA ARG A 409 16.13 39.16 -30.52
C ARG A 409 15.41 37.87 -30.88
N HIS A 410 15.61 36.84 -30.07
CA HIS A 410 14.97 35.55 -30.27
C HIS A 410 13.48 35.62 -29.90
N GLY A 411 12.62 34.94 -30.68
CA GLY A 411 11.16 35.04 -30.53
C GLY A 411 10.51 36.28 -31.16
N GLU A 412 11.28 37.27 -31.61
CA GLU A 412 10.76 38.52 -32.19
C GLU A 412 11.20 38.76 -33.65
N PRO A 413 10.73 37.96 -34.63
CA PRO A 413 11.21 38.04 -36.02
C PRO A 413 10.99 39.41 -36.67
N GLN A 414 9.98 40.16 -36.22
CA GLN A 414 9.73 41.52 -36.68
C GLN A 414 10.79 42.52 -36.16
N GLN A 415 11.18 42.39 -34.89
CA GLN A 415 12.24 43.22 -34.30
C GLN A 415 13.60 42.89 -34.91
N VAL A 416 13.88 41.61 -35.19
CA VAL A 416 15.07 41.19 -35.92
C VAL A 416 15.22 41.92 -37.26
N ALA A 417 14.16 41.97 -38.07
CA ALA A 417 14.22 42.69 -39.34
C ALA A 417 14.31 44.21 -39.16
N ALA A 418 13.66 44.77 -38.14
CA ALA A 418 13.79 46.19 -37.81
C ALA A 418 15.24 46.54 -37.42
N ASP A 419 15.88 45.70 -36.61
CA ASP A 419 17.25 45.86 -36.13
C ASP A 419 18.26 45.74 -37.28
N LEU A 420 18.07 44.80 -38.20
CA LEU A 420 18.90 44.67 -39.41
C LEU A 420 18.72 45.89 -40.32
N ARG A 421 17.50 46.31 -40.62
CA ARG A 421 17.27 47.56 -41.38
C ARG A 421 17.90 48.77 -40.70
N ALA A 422 17.82 48.85 -39.37
CA ALA A 422 18.43 49.94 -38.61
C ALA A 422 19.95 49.92 -38.73
N LEU A 423 20.60 48.75 -38.60
CA LEU A 423 22.05 48.59 -38.78
C LEU A 423 22.51 49.08 -40.17
N TYR A 424 21.85 48.60 -41.22
CA TYR A 424 22.20 48.99 -42.59
C TYR A 424 21.84 50.45 -42.88
N ARG A 425 20.96 51.11 -42.09
CA ARG A 425 20.75 52.56 -42.20
C ARG A 425 21.76 53.39 -41.41
N SER A 426 22.15 52.95 -40.21
CA SER A 426 22.98 53.73 -39.28
C SER A 426 24.47 53.64 -39.56
N THR A 427 24.93 52.54 -40.15
CA THR A 427 26.31 52.41 -40.63
C THR A 427 26.35 52.92 -42.08
N GLY A 428 27.33 53.75 -42.44
CA GLY A 428 27.60 54.13 -43.84
C GLY A 428 28.54 53.12 -44.51
N PRO A 429 28.69 53.10 -45.85
CA PRO A 429 29.85 52.43 -46.45
C PRO A 429 31.08 53.21 -45.97
N VAL A 430 32.19 52.51 -45.70
CA VAL A 430 33.44 53.20 -45.37
C VAL A 430 33.73 54.20 -46.48
N ARG A 431 33.69 55.49 -46.17
CA ARG A 431 33.89 56.53 -47.17
C ARG A 431 35.33 56.41 -47.66
N PRO A 432 35.57 56.19 -48.97
CA PRO A 432 36.92 56.14 -49.51
C PRO A 432 37.72 57.38 -49.09
N ILE A 433 38.98 57.19 -48.71
CA ILE A 433 39.85 58.27 -48.21
C ILE A 433 39.97 59.41 -49.24
N ASN A 434 39.92 59.06 -50.53
CA ASN A 434 39.96 59.98 -51.68
C ASN A 434 38.70 60.87 -51.81
N LEU A 435 37.62 60.55 -51.09
CA LEU A 435 36.41 61.38 -51.02
C LEU A 435 36.33 62.24 -49.74
N GLY A 436 37.32 62.14 -48.84
CA GLY A 436 37.41 62.90 -47.59
C GLY A 436 37.56 64.42 -47.79
N GLY A 437 37.22 65.20 -46.76
CA GLY A 437 37.22 66.68 -46.80
C GLY A 437 38.59 67.34 -47.03
N GLN A 438 39.69 66.58 -46.96
CA GLN A 438 41.07 67.05 -47.18
C GLN A 438 41.67 66.55 -48.51
N ALA A 439 40.91 65.84 -49.34
CA ALA A 439 41.41 65.37 -50.64
C ALA A 439 41.61 66.56 -51.59
N ARG A 440 42.85 66.83 -51.97
CA ARG A 440 43.23 67.87 -52.94
C ARG A 440 42.75 67.43 -54.33
N ARG A 441 41.76 68.13 -54.90
CA ARG A 441 41.16 67.77 -56.19
C ARG A 441 41.79 68.57 -57.32
N LEU A 442 42.19 67.90 -58.39
CA LEU A 442 42.55 68.57 -59.64
C LEU A 442 41.29 68.76 -60.49
N PRO A 443 41.13 69.91 -61.18
CA PRO A 443 40.09 70.07 -62.19
C PRO A 443 40.23 68.97 -63.26
N GLY A 444 39.16 68.23 -63.54
CA GLY A 444 39.16 67.12 -64.51
C GLY A 444 39.54 65.74 -63.95
N ASP A 445 39.60 65.57 -62.62
CA ASP A 445 39.90 64.26 -62.00
C ASP A 445 38.77 63.23 -62.19
N TYR A 446 38.86 62.47 -63.30
CA TYR A 446 37.95 61.37 -63.63
C TYR A 446 37.98 60.24 -62.60
N GLN A 447 39.08 60.03 -61.86
CA GLN A 447 39.18 58.98 -60.85
C GLN A 447 38.39 59.34 -59.60
N ALA A 448 38.40 60.61 -59.19
CA ALA A 448 37.55 61.11 -58.11
C ALA A 448 36.05 60.98 -58.47
N SER A 449 35.67 61.32 -59.70
CA SER A 449 34.29 61.17 -60.20
C SER A 449 33.84 59.71 -60.22
N ARG A 450 34.69 58.80 -60.72
CA ARG A 450 34.43 57.36 -60.71
C ARG A 450 34.27 56.82 -59.29
N THR A 451 35.16 57.20 -58.38
CA THR A 451 35.10 56.80 -56.96
C THR A 451 33.82 57.30 -56.29
N GLN A 452 33.39 58.53 -56.59
CA GLN A 452 32.13 59.09 -56.10
C GLN A 452 30.91 58.35 -56.65
N SER A 453 30.90 57.98 -57.93
CA SER A 453 29.81 57.18 -58.53
C SER A 453 29.69 55.78 -57.93
N ILE A 454 30.83 55.13 -57.63
CA ILE A 454 30.87 53.82 -56.97
C ILE A 454 30.37 53.93 -55.52
N PHE A 455 30.83 54.95 -54.78
CA PHE A 455 30.36 55.21 -53.42
C PHE A 455 28.85 55.53 -53.39
N ALA A 456 28.36 56.38 -54.30
CA ALA A 456 26.94 56.70 -54.42
C ALA A 456 26.11 55.46 -54.76
N SER A 457 26.58 54.62 -55.68
CA SER A 457 25.94 53.34 -56.01
C SER A 457 25.90 52.39 -54.80
N ALA A 458 26.99 52.31 -54.03
CA ALA A 458 27.05 51.51 -52.81
C ALA A 458 26.12 52.04 -51.70
N VAL A 459 25.90 53.35 -51.62
CA VAL A 459 24.89 53.96 -50.74
C VAL A 459 23.48 53.62 -51.21
N LEU A 460 23.20 53.73 -52.52
CA LEU A 460 21.88 53.46 -53.11
C LEU A 460 21.45 51.99 -53.03
N GLN A 461 22.39 51.04 -53.14
CA GLN A 461 22.12 49.60 -53.04
C GLN A 461 21.95 49.10 -51.60
N ARG A 462 22.18 49.94 -50.59
CA ARG A 462 22.23 49.52 -49.19
C ARG A 462 20.90 49.03 -48.62
N PRO A 463 19.72 49.63 -48.93
CA PRO A 463 18.44 49.08 -48.53
C PRO A 463 18.24 47.64 -49.04
N ALA A 464 18.68 47.33 -50.26
CA ALA A 464 18.63 45.98 -50.81
C ALA A 464 19.50 45.01 -49.99
N ARG A 465 20.69 45.43 -49.56
CA ARG A 465 21.56 44.63 -48.67
C ARG A 465 20.93 44.31 -47.32
N ALA A 466 20.09 45.20 -46.79
CA ALA A 466 19.35 44.94 -45.55
C ALA A 466 18.32 43.83 -45.75
N GLU A 467 17.57 43.85 -46.87
CA GLU A 467 16.62 42.80 -47.20
C GLU A 467 17.30 41.47 -47.55
N ASP A 468 18.49 41.50 -48.16
CA ASP A 468 19.31 40.31 -48.38
C ASP A 468 19.76 39.69 -47.04
N ALA A 469 20.18 40.51 -46.07
CA ALA A 469 20.55 40.04 -44.74
C ALA A 469 19.34 39.46 -43.98
N ILE A 470 18.17 40.11 -44.06
CA ILE A 470 16.91 39.57 -43.52
C ILE A 470 16.63 38.21 -44.15
N ARG A 471 16.66 38.13 -45.48
CA ARG A 471 16.41 36.89 -46.22
C ARG A 471 17.38 35.79 -45.79
N ALA A 472 18.67 36.11 -45.62
CA ALA A 472 19.68 35.16 -45.19
C ALA A 472 19.38 34.56 -43.82
N VAL A 473 18.94 35.38 -42.83
CA VAL A 473 18.58 34.89 -41.49
C VAL A 473 17.43 33.89 -41.49
N PHE A 474 16.47 34.05 -42.41
CA PHE A 474 15.28 33.20 -42.54
C PHE A 474 15.39 32.09 -43.59
N SER A 475 16.54 31.95 -44.27
CA SER A 475 16.80 30.95 -45.31
C SER A 475 17.72 29.83 -44.81
N PRO A 476 17.86 28.69 -45.53
CA PRO A 476 18.79 27.62 -45.16
C PRO A 476 20.20 28.12 -44.82
N GLY A 477 20.74 27.71 -43.67
CA GLY A 477 22.02 28.21 -43.13
C GLY A 477 21.89 29.52 -42.32
N GLY A 478 20.67 30.04 -42.18
CA GLY A 478 20.35 31.23 -41.40
C GLY A 478 19.98 30.91 -39.96
N ALA A 479 20.23 31.87 -39.06
CA ALA A 479 20.07 31.71 -37.62
C ALA A 479 18.66 31.25 -37.18
N CYS A 480 17.60 31.65 -37.89
CA CYS A 480 16.24 31.22 -37.57
C CYS A 480 15.87 29.90 -38.27
N TYR A 481 16.30 29.71 -39.52
CA TYR A 481 15.87 28.57 -40.34
C TYR A 481 16.39 27.23 -39.83
N ASP A 482 17.62 27.21 -39.31
CA ASP A 482 18.25 25.95 -38.93
C ASP A 482 17.60 25.32 -37.69
N CYS A 483 16.99 26.15 -36.82
CA CYS A 483 16.27 25.69 -35.62
C CYS A 483 14.74 25.62 -35.82
N HIS A 484 14.15 26.50 -36.63
CA HIS A 484 12.70 26.58 -36.79
C HIS A 484 12.22 26.08 -38.16
N VAL A 485 10.95 25.67 -38.21
CA VAL A 485 10.24 25.55 -39.49
C VAL A 485 9.88 26.95 -39.98
N VAL A 486 10.55 27.43 -41.03
CA VAL A 486 10.28 28.75 -41.62
C VAL A 486 9.57 28.59 -42.95
N THR A 487 8.52 29.36 -43.17
CA THR A 487 7.70 29.36 -44.39
C THR A 487 7.59 30.77 -44.98
N GLN A 488 7.29 30.87 -46.28
CA GLN A 488 6.95 32.17 -46.87
C GLN A 488 5.60 32.66 -46.36
N ALA A 489 5.52 33.95 -46.03
CA ALA A 489 4.27 34.54 -45.58
C ALA A 489 3.26 34.66 -46.73
N ARG A 490 2.05 34.15 -46.52
CA ARG A 490 0.91 34.31 -47.44
C ARG A 490 0.06 35.48 -46.96
N GLY A 491 0.56 36.71 -47.09
CA GLY A 491 -0.12 37.93 -46.63
C GLY A 491 0.85 39.08 -46.29
N PRO A 492 0.35 40.23 -45.79
CA PRO A 492 1.21 41.33 -45.37
C PRO A 492 2.17 40.86 -44.27
N SER A 493 3.45 40.77 -44.60
CA SER A 493 4.52 40.43 -43.67
C SER A 493 5.61 41.47 -43.77
N VAL A 494 6.03 41.98 -42.61
CA VAL A 494 7.14 42.93 -42.49
C VAL A 494 8.45 42.32 -43.00
N VAL A 495 8.56 41.00 -43.06
CA VAL A 495 9.81 40.27 -43.37
C VAL A 495 9.67 39.26 -44.51
N GLY A 496 8.45 39.01 -45.02
CA GLY A 496 8.18 38.01 -46.07
C GLY A 496 8.22 36.54 -45.60
N PHE A 497 8.54 36.30 -44.34
CA PHE A 497 8.67 34.96 -43.74
C PHE A 497 7.80 34.81 -42.49
N ASN A 498 7.42 33.57 -42.20
CA ASN A 498 6.78 33.14 -40.96
C ASN A 498 7.67 32.09 -40.30
N VAL A 499 8.10 32.36 -39.07
CA VAL A 499 8.80 31.40 -38.21
C VAL A 499 7.75 30.62 -37.45
N GLY A 500 7.79 29.28 -37.54
CA GLY A 500 6.88 28.41 -36.81
C GLY A 500 7.06 28.54 -35.30
N ASP A 501 5.95 28.65 -34.59
CA ASP A 501 5.95 28.70 -33.13
C ASP A 501 6.48 27.38 -32.54
N VAL A 502 7.13 27.46 -31.38
CA VAL A 502 7.65 26.30 -30.66
C VAL A 502 6.81 26.05 -29.41
N VAL A 503 6.39 24.80 -29.23
CA VAL A 503 5.57 24.38 -28.09
C VAL A 503 6.29 23.27 -27.35
N GLN A 504 6.56 23.46 -26.06
CA GLN A 504 7.17 22.46 -25.20
C GLN A 504 6.11 21.94 -24.21
N PRO A 505 5.59 20.71 -24.41
CA PRO A 505 4.69 20.10 -23.43
C PRO A 505 5.43 19.83 -22.13
N MET A 506 4.98 20.48 -21.05
CA MET A 506 5.55 20.26 -19.71
C MET A 506 5.02 18.98 -19.06
N ARG A 507 3.91 18.45 -19.58
CA ARG A 507 3.28 17.21 -19.11
C ARG A 507 2.61 16.48 -20.27
N TYR A 508 3.17 15.34 -20.65
CA TYR A 508 2.58 14.47 -21.68
C TYR A 508 1.46 13.59 -21.10
N MET A 509 1.65 13.05 -19.89
CA MET A 509 0.66 12.24 -19.18
C MET A 509 -0.20 13.14 -18.27
N GLN A 510 -1.23 13.77 -18.84
CA GLN A 510 -2.08 14.74 -18.12
C GLN A 510 -2.95 14.11 -17.02
N LYS A 511 -3.25 12.81 -17.13
CA LYS A 511 -4.14 12.05 -16.22
C LYS A 511 -3.41 10.92 -15.47
N GLY A 512 -2.08 10.95 -15.53
CA GLY A 512 -1.22 10.05 -14.78
C GLY A 512 -0.10 10.85 -14.12
N TRP A 513 0.52 10.29 -13.10
CA TRP A 513 1.64 10.91 -12.41
C TRP A 513 2.89 10.05 -12.50
N PHE A 514 4.02 10.73 -12.67
CA PHE A 514 5.36 10.18 -12.64
C PHE A 514 6.28 11.15 -11.89
N ASP A 515 7.19 10.61 -11.08
CA ASP A 515 8.08 11.39 -10.21
C ASP A 515 9.55 11.07 -10.51
N HIS A 516 10.28 12.01 -11.12
CA HIS A 516 11.72 11.84 -11.39
C HIS A 516 12.56 11.86 -10.11
N GLU A 517 12.11 12.47 -9.01
CA GLU A 517 12.88 12.52 -7.75
C GLU A 517 13.02 11.11 -7.15
N ALA A 518 11.96 10.30 -7.24
CA ALA A 518 11.99 8.89 -6.85
C ALA A 518 12.96 8.05 -7.72
N HIS A 519 13.32 8.54 -8.92
CA HIS A 519 14.17 7.86 -9.89
C HIS A 519 15.54 8.55 -10.07
N LYS A 520 15.93 9.48 -9.19
CA LYS A 520 17.18 10.27 -9.35
C LYS A 520 18.47 9.44 -9.37
N ALA A 521 18.43 8.22 -8.88
CA ALA A 521 19.56 7.29 -8.91
C ALA A 521 19.69 6.57 -10.27
N GLU A 522 18.63 6.55 -11.07
CA GLU A 522 18.63 5.96 -12.40
C GLU A 522 19.26 6.88 -13.43
N LYS A 523 19.86 6.27 -14.47
CA LYS A 523 20.34 7.01 -15.63
C LYS A 523 19.17 7.40 -16.51
N CYS A 524 19.14 8.61 -17.05
CA CYS A 524 18.05 9.05 -17.93
C CYS A 524 17.80 8.08 -19.10
N GLU A 525 18.87 7.48 -19.64
CA GLU A 525 18.84 6.56 -20.76
C GLU A 525 18.26 5.19 -20.44
N SER A 526 18.09 4.80 -19.16
CA SER A 526 17.43 3.54 -18.81
C SER A 526 15.94 3.58 -19.17
N CYS A 527 15.31 4.76 -19.06
CA CYS A 527 13.92 4.99 -19.45
C CYS A 527 13.82 5.65 -20.84
N HIS A 528 14.66 6.66 -21.12
CA HIS A 528 14.67 7.42 -22.39
C HIS A 528 15.62 6.77 -23.41
N THR A 529 15.42 5.48 -23.68
CA THR A 529 16.36 4.60 -24.40
C THR A 529 16.73 5.07 -25.82
N LYS A 530 15.88 5.87 -26.46
CA LYS A 530 16.09 6.40 -27.82
C LYS A 530 16.70 7.81 -27.85
N ALA A 531 16.87 8.46 -26.70
CA ALA A 531 17.19 9.89 -26.66
C ALA A 531 18.53 10.22 -27.33
N THR A 532 19.59 9.47 -27.01
CA THR A 532 20.94 9.70 -27.55
C THR A 532 21.07 9.39 -29.04
N ALA A 533 20.15 8.60 -29.61
CA ALA A 533 20.15 8.21 -31.01
C ALA A 533 19.16 9.02 -31.88
N SER A 534 18.34 9.88 -31.27
CA SER A 534 17.31 10.63 -31.98
C SER A 534 17.88 11.64 -32.95
N ARG A 535 17.37 11.62 -34.19
CA ARG A 535 17.82 12.49 -35.28
C ARG A 535 16.78 13.54 -35.64
N SER A 536 15.68 13.63 -34.89
CA SER A 536 14.58 14.53 -35.18
C SER A 536 13.91 15.01 -33.90
N ALA A 537 13.55 16.29 -33.86
CA ALA A 537 12.77 16.87 -32.77
C ALA A 537 11.34 16.28 -32.68
N GLY A 538 10.88 15.63 -33.74
CA GLY A 538 9.58 14.95 -33.74
C GLY A 538 9.62 13.51 -33.24
N ASP A 539 10.78 13.00 -32.84
CA ASP A 539 10.86 11.71 -32.16
C ASP A 539 10.34 11.87 -30.73
N LEU A 540 9.29 11.13 -30.38
CA LEU A 540 8.73 11.19 -29.03
C LEU A 540 9.57 10.33 -28.07
N LEU A 541 10.43 10.98 -27.31
CA LEU A 541 11.38 10.34 -26.40
C LEU A 541 10.76 10.07 -25.02
N LEU A 542 9.58 9.47 -24.97
CA LEU A 542 8.94 9.05 -23.72
C LEU A 542 9.21 7.56 -23.47
N PRO A 543 9.36 7.13 -22.19
CA PRO A 543 9.44 5.71 -21.86
C PRO A 543 8.12 5.00 -22.19
N ASP A 544 8.22 3.77 -22.67
CA ASP A 544 7.08 2.88 -22.85
C ASP A 544 6.76 2.11 -21.56
N ILE A 545 5.59 1.47 -21.49
CA ILE A 545 5.20 0.70 -20.30
C ILE A 545 6.16 -0.46 -20.02
N LYS A 546 6.81 -1.00 -21.06
CA LYS A 546 7.75 -2.11 -20.92
C LYS A 546 9.01 -1.67 -20.16
N SER A 547 9.53 -0.48 -20.44
CA SER A 547 10.63 0.12 -19.70
C SER A 547 10.29 0.30 -18.22
N CYS A 548 9.07 0.74 -17.89
CA CYS A 548 8.66 0.86 -16.48
C CYS A 548 8.54 -0.50 -15.80
N ARG A 549 8.03 -1.52 -16.52
CA ARG A 549 7.81 -2.89 -16.01
C ARG A 549 9.08 -3.69 -15.72
N THR A 550 10.28 -3.16 -16.03
CA THR A 550 11.53 -3.83 -15.64
C THR A 550 11.75 -3.78 -14.12
N CYS A 551 11.22 -2.76 -13.45
CA CYS A 551 11.32 -2.57 -12.00
C CYS A 551 9.95 -2.56 -11.32
N HIS A 552 8.93 -2.03 -11.99
CA HIS A 552 7.56 -1.97 -11.48
C HIS A 552 6.75 -3.22 -11.83
N GLY A 553 6.02 -3.76 -10.86
CA GLY A 553 5.05 -4.85 -11.05
C GLY A 553 3.63 -4.43 -10.73
N GLY A 554 2.67 -5.31 -10.96
CA GLY A 554 1.32 -5.14 -10.42
C GLY A 554 1.32 -5.12 -8.88
N GLU A 555 0.23 -4.65 -8.27
CA GLU A 555 0.12 -4.46 -6.81
C GLU A 555 0.51 -5.72 -6.01
N GLN A 556 0.17 -6.90 -6.50
CA GLN A 556 0.42 -8.19 -5.84
C GLN A 556 1.63 -8.94 -6.41
N ALA A 557 2.36 -8.34 -7.35
CA ALA A 557 3.52 -8.95 -7.97
C ALA A 557 4.73 -8.91 -7.03
N ARG A 558 5.59 -9.94 -7.11
CA ARG A 558 6.90 -9.95 -6.45
C ARG A 558 7.94 -9.15 -7.27
N ALA A 559 7.63 -7.89 -7.53
CA ALA A 559 8.54 -6.96 -8.19
C ALA A 559 9.29 -6.12 -7.15
N GLU A 560 10.36 -5.44 -7.57
CA GLU A 560 11.07 -4.48 -6.72
C GLU A 560 10.13 -3.36 -6.26
N VAL A 561 9.24 -2.91 -7.15
CA VAL A 561 8.23 -1.89 -6.85
C VAL A 561 6.83 -2.38 -7.24
N PRO A 562 6.07 -2.98 -6.31
CA PRO A 562 4.65 -3.27 -6.52
C PRO A 562 3.86 -1.98 -6.72
N SER A 563 3.10 -1.90 -7.80
CA SER A 563 2.44 -0.66 -8.23
C SER A 563 0.94 -0.90 -8.41
N SER A 564 0.14 -0.22 -7.59
CA SER A 564 -1.32 -0.18 -7.74
C SER A 564 -1.75 0.93 -8.72
N CYS A 565 -3.01 0.90 -9.17
CA CYS A 565 -3.56 1.97 -9.99
C CYS A 565 -3.45 3.36 -9.33
N ALA A 566 -3.65 3.44 -8.01
CA ALA A 566 -3.60 4.68 -7.23
C ALA A 566 -2.18 5.29 -7.13
N MET A 567 -1.14 4.53 -7.47
CA MET A 567 0.22 5.06 -7.52
C MET A 567 0.39 6.11 -8.62
N CYS A 568 -0.29 5.92 -9.76
CA CYS A 568 -0.16 6.79 -10.93
C CYS A 568 -1.43 7.58 -11.23
N HIS A 569 -2.60 7.07 -10.86
CA HIS A 569 -3.89 7.68 -11.16
C HIS A 569 -4.57 8.19 -9.90
N ASP A 570 -5.28 9.30 -10.06
CA ASP A 570 -6.13 9.87 -9.02
C ASP A 570 -7.60 9.54 -9.30
N TYR A 571 -8.36 9.25 -8.25
CA TYR A 571 -9.79 8.99 -8.32
C TYR A 571 -10.57 10.31 -8.31
N HIS A 572 -10.24 11.22 -7.38
CA HIS A 572 -10.94 12.50 -7.18
C HIS A 572 -10.28 13.62 -8.00
N ALA A 573 -10.35 13.46 -9.33
CA ALA A 573 -9.80 14.33 -10.37
C ALA A 573 -9.27 15.71 -9.90
N ASP A 574 -8.01 15.76 -9.48
CA ASP A 574 -7.30 17.01 -9.22
C ASP A 574 -6.10 17.23 -10.16
N ASP A 575 -5.50 18.43 -10.12
CA ASP A 575 -4.28 18.76 -10.90
C ASP A 575 -2.98 18.25 -10.24
N GLY A 576 -3.07 17.66 -9.04
CA GLY A 576 -1.96 17.26 -8.18
C GLY A 576 -1.51 15.80 -8.34
N ALA A 577 -0.62 15.37 -7.43
CA ALA A 577 -0.17 13.98 -7.34
C ALA A 577 -1.14 13.17 -6.49
N PRO A 578 -1.50 11.94 -6.89
CA PRO A 578 -2.55 11.15 -6.23
C PRO A 578 -2.28 10.82 -4.76
N TRP A 579 -1.00 10.86 -4.32
CA TRP A 579 -0.61 10.55 -2.94
C TRP A 579 -0.39 11.76 -2.02
N VAL A 580 -0.58 12.99 -2.52
CA VAL A 580 -0.35 14.22 -1.73
C VAL A 580 -1.67 14.73 -1.20
N SER A 581 -1.86 14.66 0.12
CA SER A 581 -3.06 15.19 0.80
C SER A 581 -3.24 16.69 0.51
N THR A 582 -4.49 17.10 0.26
CA THR A 582 -4.87 18.49 -0.06
C THR A 582 -4.36 19.51 0.96
N LEU A 583 -4.26 19.12 2.24
CA LEU A 583 -3.73 19.95 3.34
C LEU A 583 -2.26 20.38 3.15
N THR A 584 -1.42 19.57 2.50
CA THR A 584 -0.03 19.97 2.20
C THR A 584 0.09 20.81 0.93
N ARG A 585 -0.96 20.87 0.11
CA ARG A 585 -0.97 21.59 -1.18
C ARG A 585 -1.28 23.08 -1.03
N ASP A 586 -2.01 23.49 0.00
CA ASP A 586 -2.34 24.91 0.22
C ASP A 586 -1.08 25.76 0.47
N SER A 587 -0.05 25.19 1.09
CA SER A 587 1.27 25.82 1.22
C SER A 587 2.01 26.02 -0.11
N ARG A 588 1.57 25.39 -1.21
CA ARG A 588 2.19 25.42 -2.55
C ARG A 588 1.31 26.04 -3.64
N LYS A 589 0.09 26.52 -3.31
CA LYS A 589 -0.87 27.10 -4.29
C LYS A 589 -0.31 28.26 -5.13
N GLY A 590 0.82 28.86 -4.73
CA GLY A 590 1.53 29.90 -5.51
C GLY A 590 2.37 29.42 -6.70
N ARG A 591 2.46 28.11 -7.02
CA ARG A 591 3.33 27.58 -8.10
C ARG A 591 2.60 26.69 -9.12
N ARG A 592 1.39 27.08 -9.57
CA ARG A 592 0.74 26.41 -10.71
C ARG A 592 1.52 26.73 -12.00
N GLN A 593 2.28 25.77 -12.51
CA GLN A 593 2.88 25.87 -13.84
C GLN A 593 1.84 25.55 -14.94
N PRO A 594 1.85 26.26 -16.08
CA PRO A 594 0.94 25.97 -17.19
C PRO A 594 1.12 24.55 -17.75
N ARG A 595 0.02 23.91 -18.18
CA ARG A 595 0.04 22.56 -18.80
C ARG A 595 0.85 22.50 -20.10
N ALA A 596 0.96 23.63 -20.78
CA ALA A 596 1.88 23.91 -21.87
C ALA A 596 2.26 25.39 -21.75
N VAL A 597 3.54 25.68 -21.94
CA VAL A 597 4.01 27.07 -22.01
C VAL A 597 4.24 27.35 -23.50
N PRO A 598 3.42 28.20 -24.15
CA PRO A 598 3.89 28.82 -25.38
C PRO A 598 5.15 29.57 -25.01
N VAL A 599 6.26 29.31 -25.70
CA VAL A 599 7.48 30.12 -25.50
C VAL A 599 7.11 31.52 -25.97
N ALA A 600 6.78 32.38 -25.02
CA ALA A 600 6.27 33.71 -25.30
C ALA A 600 7.31 34.50 -26.07
N ARG A 601 6.87 35.20 -27.11
CA ARG A 601 7.63 36.28 -27.74
C ARG A 601 7.91 37.30 -26.64
N ARG A 602 9.13 37.34 -26.11
CA ARG A 602 9.56 38.39 -25.19
C ARG A 602 10.22 39.51 -25.96
#